data_AF-A0A182YPP6-F1
#
_entry.id   AF-A0A182YPP6-F1
#
_cell.length_a   1.000
_cell.length_b   1.000
_cell.length_c   1.000
_cell.angle_alpha   90.00
_cell.angle_beta   90.00
_cell.angle_gamma   90.00
#
_symmetry.space_group_name_H-M   'P 1'
#
loop_
_entity.id
_entity.type
_entity.pdbx_description
1 polymer ?
#
loop_
_entity_poly.entity_id
_entity_poly.type
_entity_poly.pdbx_seq_one_letter_code
_entity_poly.pdbx_strand_id
1 'polypeptide(L)'
;MALARFHEIGTIDLPAIIDYILRETNAKKVFFVGHNQGMTDLFVLLSAKPRYNRKLQHAVGLASIAYLGTTENRVVRRAAELTDKLYATLRALNIHELKPTPDIVRLLSGTVCASDMNELCVEMMRGFLGTTVDRSRNLLPNIVDDLLTSVSTRQLIHVGQLMQTKRFQQFDYRNYMLNTQKYGQAKPPEYNLSRVLLPVSLFHGTNDFITSTKVKLN
;
A
#
# COMPACT_ATOMS: atom_id res chain seq x y z
N MET A 1 -12.95 7.15 4.42
CA MET A 1 -11.68 6.38 4.29
C MET A 1 -11.85 4.89 4.59
N ALA A 2 -12.72 4.48 5.51
CA ALA A 2 -12.93 3.10 6.00
C ALA A 2 -13.22 1.98 4.95
N LEU A 3 -13.48 2.29 3.68
CA LEU A 3 -13.73 1.29 2.63
C LEU A 3 -12.80 1.42 1.42
N ALA A 4 -11.91 2.41 1.41
CA ALA A 4 -11.04 2.67 0.28
C ALA A 4 -9.98 1.55 0.15
N ARG A 5 -9.68 1.18 -1.09
CA ARG A 5 -8.52 0.37 -1.45
C ARG A 5 -7.60 1.20 -2.35
N PHE A 6 -6.44 0.66 -2.67
CA PHE A 6 -5.51 1.22 -3.66
C PHE A 6 -6.18 1.42 -5.03
N HIS A 7 -7.26 0.66 -5.33
CA HIS A 7 -8.10 0.91 -6.50
C HIS A 7 -8.75 2.30 -6.45
N GLU A 8 -9.45 2.62 -5.37
CA GLU A 8 -10.12 3.91 -5.20
C GLU A 8 -9.10 5.04 -5.04
N ILE A 9 -8.00 4.82 -4.31
CA ILE A 9 -6.91 5.81 -4.19
C ILE A 9 -6.34 6.14 -5.58
N GLY A 10 -6.04 5.13 -6.39
CA GLY A 10 -5.52 5.31 -7.74
C GLY A 10 -6.54 5.88 -8.73
N THR A 11 -7.83 5.56 -8.61
CA THR A 11 -8.84 5.95 -9.64
C THR A 11 -9.68 7.17 -9.26
N ILE A 12 -9.65 7.61 -8.01
CA ILE A 12 -10.43 8.74 -7.49
C ILE A 12 -9.47 9.79 -6.91
N ASP A 13 -8.73 9.42 -5.87
CA ASP A 13 -7.94 10.37 -5.08
C ASP A 13 -6.79 10.97 -5.90
N LEU A 14 -5.95 10.14 -6.51
CA LEU A 14 -4.82 10.60 -7.32
C LEU A 14 -5.26 11.49 -8.51
N PRO A 15 -6.27 11.12 -9.31
CA PRO A 15 -6.86 12.01 -10.31
C PRO A 15 -7.24 13.38 -9.77
N ALA A 16 -7.96 13.43 -8.65
CA ALA A 16 -8.43 14.67 -8.05
C ALA A 16 -7.27 15.54 -7.59
N ILE A 17 -6.28 14.95 -6.92
CA ILE A 17 -5.07 15.63 -6.44
C ILE A 17 -4.25 16.17 -7.61
N ILE A 18 -3.96 15.34 -8.62
CA ILE A 18 -3.16 15.76 -9.79
C ILE A 18 -3.88 16.87 -10.54
N ASP A 19 -5.18 16.74 -10.79
CA ASP A 19 -5.95 17.75 -11.53
C ASP A 19 -6.03 19.07 -10.76
N TYR A 20 -6.17 19.01 -9.45
CA TYR A 20 -6.10 20.18 -8.57
C TYR A 20 -4.74 20.86 -8.70
N ILE A 21 -3.63 20.14 -8.49
CA ILE A 21 -2.27 20.72 -8.55
C ILE A 21 -2.01 21.37 -9.91
N LEU A 22 -2.32 20.70 -11.02
CA LEU A 22 -2.10 21.23 -12.37
C LEU A 22 -2.92 22.50 -12.61
N ARG A 23 -4.16 22.56 -12.11
CA ARG A 23 -5.02 23.74 -12.24
C ARG A 23 -4.50 24.90 -11.40
N GLU A 24 -4.20 24.68 -10.13
CA GLU A 24 -3.77 25.75 -9.21
C GLU A 24 -2.39 26.30 -9.56
N THR A 25 -1.48 25.46 -10.06
CA THR A 25 -0.11 25.88 -10.40
C THR A 25 0.06 26.29 -11.86
N ASN A 26 -0.95 26.04 -12.70
CA ASN A 26 -0.89 26.16 -14.16
C ASN A 26 0.25 25.32 -14.82
N ALA A 27 0.78 24.33 -14.10
CA ALA A 27 1.78 23.40 -14.62
C ALA A 27 1.14 22.45 -15.63
N LYS A 28 1.88 22.07 -16.68
CA LYS A 28 1.41 21.08 -17.67
C LYS A 28 1.52 19.65 -17.18
N LYS A 29 2.47 19.37 -16.29
CA LYS A 29 2.79 18.05 -15.77
C LYS A 29 3.34 18.15 -14.35
N VAL A 30 3.24 17.06 -13.59
CA VAL A 30 3.89 16.92 -12.27
C VAL A 30 4.87 15.75 -12.25
N PHE A 31 5.86 15.84 -11.37
CA PHE A 31 6.67 14.70 -10.96
C PHE A 31 5.93 13.94 -9.86
N PHE A 32 5.98 12.61 -9.91
CA PHE A 32 5.38 11.77 -8.87
C PHE A 32 6.48 11.06 -8.09
N VAL A 33 6.44 11.13 -6.77
CA VAL A 33 7.30 10.33 -5.89
C VAL A 33 6.41 9.47 -5.03
N GLY A 34 6.52 8.14 -5.20
CA GLY A 34 5.71 7.17 -4.48
C GLY A 34 6.58 6.29 -3.60
N HIS A 35 6.25 6.20 -2.31
CA HIS A 35 6.83 5.22 -1.40
C HIS A 35 5.87 4.05 -1.21
N ASN A 36 6.38 2.82 -1.20
CA ASN A 36 5.62 1.63 -0.83
C ASN A 36 4.38 1.43 -1.74
N GLN A 37 3.18 1.53 -1.18
CA GLN A 37 1.91 1.46 -1.90
C GLN A 37 1.69 2.62 -2.89
N GLY A 38 2.34 3.78 -2.70
CA GLY A 38 2.10 4.95 -3.55
C GLY A 38 2.36 4.69 -5.04
N MET A 39 3.31 3.79 -5.36
CA MET A 39 3.52 3.35 -6.74
C MET A 39 2.46 2.36 -7.23
N THR A 40 1.91 1.52 -6.34
CA THR A 40 0.75 0.68 -6.64
C THR A 40 -0.44 1.54 -7.07
N ASP A 41 -0.72 2.60 -6.30
CA ASP A 41 -1.80 3.54 -6.56
C ASP A 41 -1.59 4.24 -7.92
N LEU A 42 -0.35 4.65 -8.21
CA LEU A 42 0.01 5.24 -9.50
C LEU A 42 -0.17 4.26 -10.67
N PHE A 43 0.28 3.01 -10.54
CA PHE A 43 0.13 2.02 -11.61
C PHE A 43 -1.33 1.70 -11.86
N VAL A 44 -2.16 1.61 -10.81
CA VAL A 44 -3.61 1.53 -10.96
C VAL A 44 -4.15 2.72 -11.75
N LEU A 45 -3.77 3.95 -11.38
CA LEU A 45 -4.19 5.15 -12.09
C LEU A 45 -3.86 5.06 -13.59
N LEU A 46 -2.61 4.77 -13.91
CA LEU A 46 -2.12 4.79 -15.29
C LEU A 46 -2.67 3.63 -16.14
N SER A 47 -2.93 2.47 -15.53
CA SER A 47 -3.59 1.35 -16.19
C SER A 47 -5.08 1.58 -16.41
N ALA A 48 -5.80 2.12 -15.41
CA ALA A 48 -7.25 2.31 -15.44
C ALA A 48 -7.66 3.60 -16.17
N LYS A 49 -6.85 4.66 -16.11
CA LYS A 49 -7.08 5.96 -16.74
C LYS A 49 -5.84 6.43 -17.51
N PRO A 50 -5.50 5.79 -18.65
CA PRO A 50 -4.24 6.03 -19.36
C PRO A 50 -4.00 7.48 -19.82
N ARG A 51 -5.04 8.31 -19.88
CA ARG A 51 -4.92 9.76 -20.14
C ARG A 51 -3.99 10.48 -19.15
N TYR A 52 -3.85 9.97 -17.92
CA TYR A 52 -2.96 10.56 -16.91
C TYR A 52 -1.47 10.36 -17.20
N ASN A 53 -1.09 9.42 -18.08
CA ASN A 53 0.31 9.30 -18.52
C ASN A 53 0.85 10.63 -19.09
N ARG A 54 0.00 11.43 -19.73
CA ARG A 54 0.38 12.73 -20.33
C ARG A 54 0.48 13.87 -19.30
N LYS A 55 -0.07 13.68 -18.10
CA LYS A 55 -0.11 14.65 -17.00
C LYS A 55 1.07 14.50 -16.04
N LEU A 56 1.90 13.48 -16.25
CA LEU A 56 3.07 13.19 -15.43
C LEU A 56 4.33 13.30 -16.28
N GLN A 57 5.38 13.83 -15.68
CA GLN A 57 6.68 14.00 -16.34
C GLN A 57 7.58 12.78 -16.13
N HIS A 58 7.68 12.31 -14.89
CA HIS A 58 8.45 11.14 -14.48
C HIS A 58 7.90 10.64 -13.13
N ALA A 59 8.11 9.37 -12.82
CA ALA A 59 7.83 8.84 -11.48
C ALA A 59 9.09 8.24 -10.84
N VAL A 60 9.24 8.49 -9.54
CA VAL A 60 10.26 7.86 -8.69
C VAL A 60 9.55 6.98 -7.67
N GLY A 61 9.83 5.68 -7.71
CA GLY A 61 9.34 4.72 -6.75
C GLY A 61 10.40 4.36 -5.72
N LEU A 62 10.05 4.48 -4.45
CA LEU A 62 10.88 4.08 -3.31
C LEU A 62 10.23 2.86 -2.64
N ALA A 63 10.95 1.73 -2.52
CA ALA A 63 10.44 0.48 -1.90
C ALA A 63 9.07 0.04 -2.46
N SER A 64 8.90 0.05 -3.79
CA SER A 64 7.58 0.00 -4.42
C SER A 64 6.89 -1.37 -4.43
N ILE A 65 5.61 -1.38 -4.07
CA ILE A 65 4.72 -2.56 -4.03
C ILE A 65 4.00 -2.75 -5.39
N ALA A 66 4.73 -2.88 -6.50
CA ALA A 66 4.08 -3.13 -7.79
C ALA A 66 3.58 -4.59 -7.88
N TYR A 67 4.40 -5.53 -7.41
CA TYR A 67 4.16 -6.97 -7.41
C TYR A 67 4.59 -7.56 -6.06
N LEU A 68 3.65 -7.74 -5.12
CA LEU A 68 3.92 -8.41 -3.84
C LEU A 68 4.00 -9.93 -3.92
N GLY A 69 3.66 -10.52 -5.06
CA GLY A 69 3.69 -11.97 -5.24
C GLY A 69 5.09 -12.60 -5.16
N THR A 70 6.14 -11.78 -5.05
CA THR A 70 7.55 -12.18 -5.13
C THR A 70 8.30 -12.11 -3.80
N THR A 71 7.68 -11.68 -2.69
CA THR A 71 8.37 -11.68 -1.38
C THR A 71 8.77 -13.11 -0.99
N GLU A 72 10.03 -13.26 -0.57
CA GLU A 72 10.58 -14.53 -0.06
C GLU A 72 10.40 -14.66 1.46
N ASN A 73 9.88 -13.62 2.13
CA ASN A 73 9.67 -13.62 3.57
C ASN A 73 8.55 -14.60 3.96
N ARG A 74 8.93 -15.68 4.67
CA ARG A 74 8.01 -16.75 5.10
C ARG A 74 6.89 -16.25 6.01
N VAL A 75 7.17 -15.30 6.90
CA VAL A 75 6.18 -14.74 7.83
C VAL A 75 5.12 -13.99 7.05
N VAL A 76 5.55 -13.11 6.15
CA VAL A 76 4.63 -12.32 5.30
C VAL A 76 3.79 -13.23 4.40
N ARG A 77 4.41 -14.25 3.78
CA ARG A 77 3.66 -15.23 2.97
C ARG A 77 2.62 -16.00 3.79
N ARG A 78 2.97 -16.42 5.02
CA ARG A 78 2.03 -17.11 5.90
C ARG A 78 0.89 -16.19 6.35
N ALA A 79 1.18 -14.93 6.64
CA ALA A 79 0.16 -13.93 6.96
C ALA A 79 -0.82 -13.73 5.79
N ALA A 80 -0.32 -13.68 4.55
CA ALA A 80 -1.15 -13.62 3.36
C ALA A 80 -2.08 -14.83 3.19
N GLU A 81 -1.65 -16.04 3.56
CA GLU A 81 -2.52 -17.24 3.52
C GLU A 81 -3.70 -17.15 4.50
N LEU A 82 -3.59 -16.34 5.57
CA LEU A 82 -4.66 -16.12 6.55
C LEU A 82 -5.62 -15.00 6.16
N THR A 83 -5.35 -14.26 5.07
CA THR A 83 -6.13 -13.10 4.63
C THR A 83 -7.62 -13.41 4.46
N ASP A 84 -8.00 -14.53 3.85
CA ASP A 84 -9.43 -14.84 3.62
C ASP A 84 -10.18 -15.13 4.93
N LYS A 85 -9.52 -15.81 5.89
CA LYS A 85 -10.08 -16.05 7.23
C LYS A 85 -10.25 -14.74 7.99
N LEU A 86 -9.21 -13.90 7.98
CA LEU A 86 -9.25 -12.57 8.59
C LEU A 86 -10.40 -11.74 7.99
N TYR A 87 -10.56 -11.77 6.67
CA TYR A 87 -11.64 -11.04 6.00
C TYR A 87 -13.02 -11.53 6.40
N ALA A 88 -13.22 -12.85 6.52
CA ALA A 88 -14.48 -13.42 6.99
C ALA A 88 -14.80 -12.98 8.42
N THR A 89 -13.83 -13.05 9.33
CA THR A 89 -14.00 -12.63 10.73
C THR A 89 -14.31 -11.13 10.84
N LEU A 90 -13.54 -10.27 10.19
CA LEU A 90 -13.75 -8.82 10.25
C LEU A 90 -15.12 -8.43 9.68
N ARG A 91 -15.57 -9.07 8.59
CA ARG A 91 -16.92 -8.86 8.05
C ARG A 91 -18.01 -9.32 9.01
N ALA A 92 -17.86 -10.49 9.63
CA ALA A 92 -18.84 -11.00 10.60
C ALA A 92 -18.99 -10.08 11.82
N LEU A 93 -17.89 -9.44 12.24
CA LEU A 93 -17.87 -8.46 13.32
C LEU A 93 -18.23 -7.03 12.87
N ASN A 94 -18.56 -6.83 11.59
CA ASN A 94 -18.84 -5.52 10.99
C ASN A 94 -17.70 -4.49 11.18
N ILE A 95 -16.45 -4.96 11.22
CA ILE A 95 -15.25 -4.13 11.35
C ILE A 95 -14.76 -3.77 9.95
N HIS A 96 -14.85 -2.50 9.58
CA HIS A 96 -14.42 -2.01 8.27
C HIS A 96 -13.10 -1.24 8.32
N GLU A 97 -12.71 -0.75 9.49
CA GLU A 97 -11.51 0.05 9.71
C GLU A 97 -10.76 -0.47 10.94
N LEU A 98 -9.45 -0.63 10.81
CA LEU A 98 -8.56 -0.90 11.92
C LEU A 98 -7.89 0.41 12.31
N LYS A 99 -8.30 0.96 13.45
CA LYS A 99 -7.77 2.23 13.97
C LYS A 99 -7.16 1.98 15.35
N PRO A 100 -5.88 2.32 15.55
CA PRO A 100 -5.27 2.30 16.88
C PRO A 100 -6.05 3.22 17.84
N THR A 101 -6.31 2.77 19.06
CA THR A 101 -6.94 3.62 20.08
C THR A 101 -5.93 4.64 20.60
N PRO A 102 -6.38 5.79 21.13
CA PRO A 102 -5.48 6.79 21.72
C PRO A 102 -4.58 6.21 22.82
N ASP A 103 -5.07 5.25 23.60
CA ASP A 103 -4.26 4.58 24.63
C ASP A 103 -3.15 3.70 24.03
N ILE A 104 -3.43 2.99 22.93
CA ILE A 104 -2.42 2.22 22.21
C ILE A 104 -1.36 3.16 21.64
N VAL A 105 -1.78 4.27 21.04
CA VAL A 105 -0.85 5.27 20.49
C VAL A 105 0.02 5.83 21.60
N ARG A 106 -0.57 6.33 22.69
CA ARG A 106 0.15 6.88 23.86
C ARG A 106 1.12 5.87 24.50
N LEU A 107 0.72 4.61 24.58
CA LEU A 107 1.58 3.54 25.08
C LEU A 107 2.79 3.35 24.15
N LEU A 108 2.57 3.17 22.85
CA LEU A 108 3.64 2.88 21.91
C LEU A 108 4.56 4.09 21.70
N SER A 109 4.03 5.22 21.23
CA SER A 109 4.86 6.40 20.94
C SER A 109 5.42 7.03 22.22
N GLY A 110 4.57 7.31 23.21
CA GLY A 110 4.94 8.05 24.41
C GLY A 110 5.66 7.24 25.48
N THR A 111 5.30 5.97 25.69
CA THR A 111 5.88 5.17 26.77
C THR A 111 6.95 4.20 26.27
N VAL A 112 6.73 3.47 25.18
CA VAL A 112 7.73 2.50 24.70
C VAL A 112 8.84 3.21 23.93
N CYS A 113 8.50 4.08 22.97
CA CYS A 113 9.49 4.70 22.08
C CYS A 113 10.22 5.90 22.69
N ALA A 114 9.59 6.67 23.59
CA ALA A 114 10.21 7.87 24.17
C ALA A 114 10.95 7.63 25.51
N SER A 115 10.80 6.47 26.14
CA SER A 115 11.43 6.16 27.43
C SER A 115 12.71 5.32 27.31
N ASP A 116 13.21 4.80 28.43
CA ASP A 116 14.32 3.84 28.46
C ASP A 116 13.99 2.50 27.77
N MET A 117 12.72 2.25 27.43
CA MET A 117 12.29 1.13 26.61
C MET A 117 12.49 1.34 25.10
N ASN A 118 13.17 2.42 24.68
CA ASN A 118 13.36 2.76 23.27
C ASN A 118 13.93 1.61 22.42
N GLU A 119 14.84 0.79 22.94
CA GLU A 119 15.39 -0.37 22.19
C GLU A 119 14.30 -1.42 21.88
N LEU A 120 13.31 -1.60 22.75
CA LEU A 120 12.16 -2.45 22.45
C LEU A 120 11.33 -1.85 21.30
N CYS A 121 11.15 -0.52 21.28
CA CYS A 121 10.50 0.16 20.15
C CYS A 121 11.27 -0.05 18.84
N VAL A 122 12.59 0.12 18.86
CA VAL A 122 13.46 -0.11 17.70
C VAL A 122 13.30 -1.53 17.17
N GLU A 123 13.30 -2.54 18.05
CA GLU A 123 13.15 -3.94 17.65
C GLU A 123 11.75 -4.25 17.08
N MET A 124 10.68 -3.71 17.68
CA MET A 124 9.34 -3.80 17.10
C MET A 124 9.29 -3.17 15.70
N MET A 125 9.84 -1.97 15.56
CA MET A 125 9.84 -1.24 14.29
C MET A 125 10.68 -1.92 13.23
N ARG A 126 11.74 -2.66 13.59
CA ARG A 126 12.50 -3.46 12.64
C ARG A 126 11.65 -4.53 11.95
N GLY A 127 10.70 -5.10 12.68
CA GLY A 127 9.74 -6.06 12.14
C GLY A 127 8.78 -5.47 11.10
N PHE A 128 8.58 -4.14 11.10
CA PHE A 128 7.66 -3.45 10.19
C PHE A 128 8.36 -2.67 9.07
N LEU A 129 9.49 -2.03 9.36
CA LEU A 129 10.18 -1.10 8.47
C LEU A 129 11.51 -1.62 7.91
N GLY A 130 12.03 -2.71 8.47
CA GLY A 130 13.30 -3.31 8.06
C GLY A 130 14.42 -3.05 9.05
N THR A 131 15.63 -3.53 8.74
CA THR A 131 16.73 -3.60 9.72
C THR A 131 17.31 -2.25 10.13
N THR A 132 17.08 -1.20 9.33
CA THR A 132 17.56 0.17 9.57
C THR A 132 16.45 1.04 10.15
N VAL A 133 16.39 1.12 11.47
CA VAL A 133 15.46 1.98 12.22
C VAL A 133 16.24 3.01 13.01
N ASP A 134 15.78 4.26 12.99
CA ASP A 134 16.35 5.35 13.77
C ASP A 134 16.17 5.08 15.28
N ARG A 135 17.23 5.31 16.07
CA ARG A 135 17.22 5.12 17.53
C ARG A 135 17.02 6.42 18.31
N SER A 136 16.81 7.53 17.61
CA SER A 136 16.60 8.84 18.19
C SER A 136 15.34 8.82 19.05
N ARG A 137 15.52 9.03 20.36
CA ARG A 137 14.42 9.15 21.32
C ARG A 137 13.53 10.36 21.08
N ASN A 138 13.96 11.30 20.25
CA ASN A 138 13.19 12.48 19.89
C ASN A 138 12.44 12.31 18.56
N LEU A 139 12.96 11.48 17.65
CA LEU A 139 12.37 11.30 16.32
C LEU A 139 11.51 10.04 16.23
N LEU A 140 11.97 8.92 16.82
CA LEU A 140 11.28 7.64 16.75
C LEU A 140 9.85 7.68 17.31
N PRO A 141 9.56 8.36 18.46
CA PRO A 141 8.18 8.50 18.94
C PRO A 141 7.26 9.17 17.91
N ASN A 142 7.72 10.24 17.27
CA ASN A 142 6.95 10.98 16.28
C ASN A 142 6.73 10.13 15.02
N ILE A 143 7.76 9.42 14.56
CA ILE A 143 7.63 8.46 13.44
C ILE A 143 6.57 7.40 13.76
N VAL A 144 6.58 6.84 14.97
CA VAL A 144 5.60 5.82 15.37
C VAL A 144 4.19 6.40 15.44
N ASP A 145 4.04 7.62 15.97
CA ASP A 145 2.75 8.33 16.02
C ASP A 145 2.17 8.52 14.60
N ASP A 146 2.99 9.03 13.66
CA ASP A 146 2.61 9.26 12.26
C ASP A 146 2.29 7.95 11.50
N LEU A 147 2.91 6.83 11.89
CA LEU A 147 2.66 5.52 11.27
C LEU A 147 1.42 4.83 11.83
N LEU A 148 0.99 5.13 13.07
CA LEU A 148 -0.18 4.55 13.73
C LEU A 148 -1.50 5.17 13.25
N THR A 149 -1.69 5.20 11.94
CA THR A 149 -2.92 5.69 11.30
C THR A 149 -3.94 4.57 11.09
N SER A 150 -5.18 4.96 10.82
CA SER A 150 -6.26 4.03 10.49
C SER A 150 -6.07 3.40 9.11
N VAL A 151 -6.36 2.11 8.98
CA VAL A 151 -6.35 1.41 7.70
C VAL A 151 -7.70 0.74 7.43
N SER A 152 -8.16 0.87 6.18
CA SER A 152 -9.32 0.14 5.68
C SER A 152 -9.04 -1.37 5.69
N THR A 153 -9.94 -2.16 6.26
CA THR A 153 -9.83 -3.62 6.23
C THR A 153 -9.79 -4.12 4.79
N ARG A 154 -10.57 -3.53 3.88
CA ARG A 154 -10.56 -3.90 2.47
C ARG A 154 -9.20 -3.64 1.83
N GLN A 155 -8.48 -2.61 2.24
CA GLN A 155 -7.13 -2.34 1.75
C GLN A 155 -6.16 -3.47 2.14
N LEU A 156 -6.15 -3.84 3.43
CA LEU A 156 -5.32 -4.94 3.92
C LEU A 156 -5.64 -6.26 3.22
N ILE A 157 -6.92 -6.56 3.04
CA ILE A 157 -7.36 -7.77 2.35
C ILE A 157 -6.96 -7.75 0.88
N HIS A 158 -7.09 -6.61 0.20
CA HIS A 158 -6.68 -6.50 -1.21
C HIS A 158 -5.18 -6.73 -1.37
N VAL A 159 -4.36 -6.14 -0.50
CA VAL A 159 -2.91 -6.37 -0.48
C VAL A 159 -2.61 -7.87 -0.29
N GLY A 160 -3.24 -8.52 0.69
CA GLY A 160 -3.10 -9.96 0.92
C GLY A 160 -3.48 -10.82 -0.30
N GLN A 161 -4.55 -10.45 -1.02
CA GLN A 161 -4.97 -11.12 -2.26
C GLN A 161 -3.92 -11.01 -3.38
N LEU A 162 -3.22 -9.88 -3.50
CA LEU A 162 -2.13 -9.75 -4.46
C LEU A 162 -0.98 -10.70 -4.12
N MET A 163 -0.69 -10.88 -2.83
CA MET A 163 0.36 -11.82 -2.38
C MET A 163 -0.02 -13.27 -2.65
N GLN A 164 -1.29 -13.63 -2.39
CA GLN A 164 -1.80 -14.99 -2.62
C GLN A 164 -1.86 -15.35 -4.11
N THR A 165 -2.41 -14.45 -4.94
CA THR A 165 -2.63 -14.73 -6.37
C THR A 165 -1.39 -14.46 -7.22
N LYS A 166 -0.46 -13.64 -6.72
CA LYS A 166 0.71 -13.13 -7.44
C LYS A 166 0.35 -12.36 -8.71
N ARG A 167 -0.88 -11.84 -8.79
CA ARG A 167 -1.41 -11.08 -9.93
C ARG A 167 -1.70 -9.66 -9.49
N PHE A 168 -1.31 -8.69 -10.30
CA PHE A 168 -1.67 -7.30 -10.05
C PHE A 168 -3.09 -7.04 -10.57
N GLN A 169 -4.09 -7.26 -9.72
CA GLN A 169 -5.50 -7.32 -10.11
C GLN A 169 -6.46 -6.56 -9.20
N GLN A 170 -7.68 -6.33 -9.69
CA GLN A 170 -8.75 -5.75 -8.88
C GLN A 170 -9.17 -6.67 -7.73
N PHE A 171 -9.94 -6.13 -6.79
CA PHE A 171 -10.32 -6.84 -5.56
C PHE A 171 -11.16 -8.08 -5.86
N ASP A 172 -10.80 -9.22 -5.28
CA ASP A 172 -11.62 -10.42 -5.38
C ASP A 172 -12.63 -10.45 -4.24
N TYR A 173 -13.93 -10.43 -4.53
CA TYR A 173 -14.94 -10.56 -3.47
C TYR A 173 -15.05 -11.98 -2.91
N ARG A 174 -14.28 -12.94 -3.47
CA ARG A 174 -14.35 -14.38 -3.19
C ARG A 174 -15.76 -14.94 -3.38
N ASN A 175 -16.50 -14.32 -4.30
CA ASN A 175 -17.88 -14.65 -4.62
C ASN A 175 -18.12 -14.40 -6.11
N TYR A 176 -18.45 -15.48 -6.83
CA TYR A 176 -18.66 -15.47 -8.28
C TYR A 176 -19.73 -14.45 -8.72
N MET A 177 -20.85 -14.37 -8.00
CA MET A 177 -21.96 -13.49 -8.36
C MET A 177 -21.59 -12.02 -8.14
N LEU A 178 -20.97 -11.70 -7.00
CA LEU A 178 -20.52 -10.33 -6.71
C LEU A 178 -19.44 -9.87 -7.68
N ASN A 179 -18.48 -10.73 -8.02
CA ASN A 179 -17.47 -10.41 -9.04
C ASN A 179 -18.14 -10.17 -10.39
N THR A 180 -19.05 -11.03 -10.81
CA THR A 180 -19.78 -10.87 -12.09
C THR A 180 -20.59 -9.57 -12.11
N GLN A 181 -21.27 -9.23 -11.01
CA GLN A 181 -22.01 -7.97 -10.89
C GLN A 181 -21.09 -6.75 -10.96
N LYS A 182 -19.90 -6.82 -10.36
CA LYS A 182 -18.95 -5.69 -10.29
C LYS A 182 -18.11 -5.52 -11.55
N TYR A 183 -17.76 -6.63 -12.21
CA TYR A 183 -16.75 -6.67 -13.27
C TYR A 183 -17.28 -7.19 -14.61
N GLY A 184 -18.50 -7.71 -14.66
CA GLY A 184 -19.02 -8.44 -15.83
C GLY A 184 -18.41 -9.83 -16.01
N GLN A 185 -17.54 -10.28 -15.10
CA GLN A 185 -16.87 -11.57 -15.14
C GLN A 185 -16.62 -12.16 -13.75
N ALA A 186 -16.52 -13.48 -13.68
CA ALA A 186 -16.39 -14.26 -12.45
C ALA A 186 -15.11 -13.97 -11.64
N LYS A 187 -14.02 -13.64 -12.35
CA LYS A 187 -12.71 -13.37 -11.77
C LYS A 187 -12.42 -11.88 -11.89
N PRO A 188 -11.79 -11.23 -10.89
CA PRO A 188 -11.42 -9.83 -11.02
C PRO A 188 -10.43 -9.64 -12.20
N PRO A 189 -10.55 -8.56 -12.98
CA PRO A 189 -9.62 -8.27 -14.05
C PRO A 189 -8.25 -7.82 -13.51
N GLU A 190 -7.19 -8.14 -14.26
CA GLU A 190 -5.84 -7.66 -13.98
C GLU A 190 -5.66 -6.23 -14.49
N TYR A 191 -4.83 -5.43 -13.81
CA TYR A 191 -4.45 -4.11 -14.30
C TYR A 191 -3.47 -4.26 -15.45
N ASN A 192 -3.83 -3.70 -16.61
CA ASN A 192 -2.98 -3.76 -17.79
C ASN A 192 -1.82 -2.77 -17.66
N LEU A 193 -0.65 -3.27 -17.24
CA LEU A 193 0.57 -2.46 -17.08
C LEU A 193 1.17 -1.99 -18.40
N SER A 194 0.86 -2.62 -19.54
CA SER A 194 1.27 -2.13 -20.86
C SER A 194 0.65 -0.76 -21.22
N ARG A 195 -0.34 -0.29 -20.44
CA ARG A 195 -0.90 1.07 -20.54
C ARG A 195 -0.15 2.11 -19.71
N VAL A 196 0.80 1.68 -18.87
CA VAL A 196 1.70 2.57 -18.12
C VAL A 196 2.85 2.94 -19.05
N LEU A 197 2.79 4.16 -19.60
CA LEU A 197 3.76 4.69 -20.56
C LEU A 197 4.71 5.72 -19.92
N LEU A 198 4.45 6.11 -18.69
CA LEU A 198 5.26 7.05 -17.93
C LEU A 198 6.66 6.47 -17.66
N PRO A 199 7.76 7.20 -17.91
CA PRO A 199 9.08 6.80 -17.44
C PRO A 199 9.13 6.71 -15.90
N VAL A 200 9.66 5.60 -15.39
CA VAL A 200 9.73 5.32 -13.94
C VAL A 200 11.15 4.92 -13.55
N SER A 201 11.64 5.51 -12.47
CA SER A 201 12.84 5.05 -11.76
C SER A 201 12.43 4.36 -10.46
N LEU A 202 12.88 3.14 -10.23
CA LEU A 202 12.59 2.38 -9.02
C LEU A 202 13.86 2.20 -8.18
N PHE A 203 13.74 2.49 -6.90
CA PHE A 203 14.78 2.31 -5.90
C PHE A 203 14.27 1.34 -4.85
N HIS A 204 15.07 0.31 -4.54
CA HIS A 204 14.74 -0.69 -3.53
C HIS A 204 15.90 -0.81 -2.53
N GLY A 205 15.56 -1.12 -1.28
CA GLY A 205 16.56 -1.50 -0.28
C GLY A 205 17.06 -2.91 -0.56
N THR A 206 18.34 -3.19 -0.27
CA THR A 206 18.89 -4.55 -0.34
C THR A 206 18.37 -5.44 0.79
N ASN A 207 17.98 -4.83 1.91
CA ASN A 207 17.43 -5.50 3.09
C ASN A 207 15.91 -5.30 3.24
N ASP A 208 15.23 -4.86 2.18
CA ASP A 208 13.77 -4.74 2.18
C ASP A 208 13.17 -6.16 2.15
N PHE A 209 12.41 -6.51 3.19
CA PHE A 209 11.79 -7.83 3.32
C PHE A 209 10.40 -7.91 2.68
N ILE A 210 9.81 -6.76 2.31
CA ILE A 210 8.49 -6.64 1.69
C ILE A 210 8.65 -6.75 0.17
N THR A 211 9.60 -6.02 -0.40
CA THR A 211 9.86 -6.02 -1.84
C THR A 211 11.04 -6.92 -2.20
N SER A 212 10.88 -7.79 -3.21
CA SER A 212 11.96 -8.65 -3.69
C SER A 212 12.65 -8.01 -4.89
N THR A 213 13.97 -8.12 -4.97
CA THR A 213 14.78 -7.63 -6.11
C THR A 213 14.51 -8.39 -7.41
N LYS A 214 13.77 -9.51 -7.36
CA LYS A 214 13.47 -10.35 -8.52
C LYS A 214 12.30 -9.85 -9.38
N VAL A 215 11.79 -8.64 -9.16
CA VAL A 215 10.75 -8.05 -10.01
C VAL A 215 11.36 -7.65 -11.36
N LYS A 216 11.21 -8.52 -12.36
CA LYS A 216 11.43 -8.15 -13.76
C LYS A 216 10.16 -7.46 -14.28
N LEU A 217 10.24 -6.15 -14.46
CA LEU A 217 9.32 -5.44 -15.33
C LEU A 217 9.74 -5.77 -16.77
N ASN A 218 9.09 -6.77 -17.36
CA ASN A 218 9.22 -7.06 -18.78
C ASN A 218 8.30 -6.12 -19.56
#